data_AF-A0A7K3Y3K0-F1
#
_entry.id   AF-A0A7K3Y3K0-F1
#
_cell.length_a   1.000
_cell.length_b   1.000
_cell.length_c   1.000
_cell.angle_alpha   90.00
_cell.angle_beta   90.00
_cell.angle_gamma   90.00
#
_symmetry.space_group_name_H-M   'P 1'
#
loop_
_entity.id
_entity.type
_entity.pdbx_description
1 polymer ?
#
loop_
_entity_poly.entity_id
_entity_poly.type
_entity_poly.pdbx_seq_one_letter_code
_entity_poly.pdbx_strand_id
1 'polypeptide(L)'
;MARTDLIAFVDSDVELLPGWEEILQVWADGRYPDAGVIGALYDDSYLQPATRPISLFGGNGAFGCCVTRRNHVLACTALDSLSSGEDALYAEFLAEKNLRWYILPISVTHHHEMRGIPDALRWRWLGAGLRWRRGFRASICKSILGGAVIGLKMNGLDISYRENLILRANYFIGYMFPGRYFEIDRSEGRS
;
A
#
# COMPACT_ATOMS: atom_id res chain seq x y z
N MET A 1 -24.52 13.11 6.72
CA MET A 1 -24.14 12.13 5.67
C MET A 1 -23.37 12.87 4.58
N ALA A 2 -22.09 12.58 4.38
CA ALA A 2 -21.32 13.14 3.27
C ALA A 2 -21.82 12.55 1.93
N ARG A 3 -22.27 13.43 1.01
CA ARG A 3 -22.84 13.15 -0.32
C ARG A 3 -21.79 13.10 -1.44
N THR A 4 -20.53 12.86 -1.12
CA THR A 4 -19.43 12.94 -2.08
C THR A 4 -19.15 11.58 -2.75
N ASP A 5 -18.93 11.62 -4.07
CA ASP A 5 -18.55 10.47 -4.90
C ASP A 5 -17.09 10.04 -4.68
N LEU A 6 -16.27 10.93 -4.13
CA LEU A 6 -14.88 10.69 -3.78
C LEU A 6 -14.73 10.50 -2.27
N ILE A 7 -13.83 9.59 -1.91
CA ILE A 7 -13.38 9.31 -0.54
C ILE A 7 -11.87 9.48 -0.51
N ALA A 8 -11.39 10.22 0.47
CA ALA A 8 -9.98 10.29 0.82
C ALA A 8 -9.66 9.30 1.95
N PHE A 9 -8.58 8.54 1.79
CA PHE A 9 -7.96 7.74 2.84
C PHE A 9 -6.63 8.39 3.19
N VAL A 10 -6.48 8.73 4.47
CA VAL A 10 -5.28 9.34 5.02
C VAL A 10 -5.00 8.66 6.36
N ASP A 11 -3.85 8.01 6.46
CA ASP A 11 -3.42 7.38 7.71
C ASP A 11 -3.21 8.45 8.78
N SER A 12 -3.45 8.10 10.03
CA SER A 12 -3.36 9.06 11.15
C SER A 12 -1.95 9.58 11.40
N ASP A 13 -0.92 8.91 10.87
CA ASP A 13 0.49 9.29 10.96
C ASP A 13 1.00 10.02 9.70
N VAL A 14 0.08 10.48 8.83
CA VAL A 14 0.41 11.18 7.59
C VAL A 14 -0.05 12.64 7.65
N GLU A 15 0.88 13.55 7.40
CA GLU A 15 0.60 14.98 7.25
C GLU A 15 0.46 15.33 5.77
N LEU A 16 -0.70 15.91 5.42
CA LEU A 16 -0.96 16.42 4.08
C LEU A 16 -0.28 17.78 3.92
N LEU A 17 0.55 17.91 2.88
CA LEU A 17 1.15 19.18 2.49
C LEU A 17 0.24 19.96 1.52
N PRO A 18 0.42 21.28 1.34
CA PRO A 18 -0.44 22.09 0.47
C PRO A 18 -0.57 21.56 -0.96
N GLY A 19 0.46 20.90 -1.49
CA GLY A 19 0.43 20.27 -2.81
C GLY A 19 -0.61 19.15 -2.95
N TRP A 20 -1.13 18.59 -1.86
CA TRP A 20 -2.11 17.51 -1.88
C TRP A 20 -3.44 17.93 -2.55
N GLU A 21 -3.80 19.23 -2.51
CA GLU A 21 -4.99 19.75 -3.20
C GLU A 21 -5.02 19.43 -4.70
N GLU A 22 -3.85 19.30 -5.32
CA GLU A 22 -3.70 18.91 -6.72
C GLU A 22 -4.31 17.52 -7.01
N ILE A 23 -4.34 16.60 -6.02
CA ILE A 23 -5.02 15.30 -6.19
C ILE A 23 -6.52 15.49 -6.41
N LEU A 24 -7.14 16.40 -5.66
CA LEU A 24 -8.57 16.70 -5.83
C LEU A 24 -8.82 17.41 -7.17
N GLN A 25 -7.93 18.34 -7.55
CA GLN A 25 -8.03 19.04 -8.83
C GLN A 25 -7.91 18.07 -10.01
N VAL A 26 -6.96 17.14 -9.97
CA VAL A 26 -6.82 16.08 -10.99
C VAL A 26 -8.12 15.28 -11.16
N TRP A 27 -8.79 14.93 -10.06
CA TRP A 27 -10.09 14.25 -10.11
C TRP A 27 -11.18 15.13 -10.73
N ALA A 28 -11.24 16.40 -10.35
CA ALA A 28 -12.23 17.36 -10.87
C ALA A 28 -12.05 17.61 -12.37
N ASP A 29 -10.80 17.71 -12.84
CA ASP A 29 -10.46 17.93 -14.25
C ASP A 29 -10.64 16.67 -15.11
N GLY A 30 -10.81 15.49 -14.49
CA GLY A 30 -10.86 14.22 -15.22
C GLY A 30 -9.56 13.88 -15.96
N ARG A 31 -8.41 14.36 -15.47
CA ARG A 31 -7.11 14.23 -16.14
C ARG A 31 -6.66 12.78 -16.38
N TYR A 32 -7.13 11.84 -15.56
CA TYR A 32 -6.89 10.41 -15.71
C TYR A 32 -8.22 9.65 -15.76
N PRO A 33 -8.79 9.43 -16.96
CA PRO A 33 -10.11 8.81 -17.12
C PRO A 33 -10.19 7.37 -16.61
N ASP A 34 -9.08 6.65 -16.60
CA ASP A 34 -8.93 5.28 -16.13
C ASP A 34 -8.43 5.18 -14.68
N ALA A 35 -8.39 6.30 -13.94
CA ALA A 35 -8.02 6.28 -12.53
C ALA A 35 -9.10 5.60 -11.67
N GLY A 36 -8.70 4.55 -10.97
CA GLY A 36 -9.44 3.98 -9.85
C GLY A 36 -9.04 4.63 -8.51
N VAL A 37 -7.77 5.00 -8.38
CA VAL A 37 -7.17 5.67 -7.22
C VAL A 37 -6.13 6.67 -7.70
N ILE A 38 -6.03 7.80 -7.01
CA ILE A 38 -4.95 8.78 -7.17
C ILE A 38 -4.39 9.10 -5.79
N GLY A 39 -3.08 8.92 -5.60
CA GLY A 39 -2.40 9.18 -4.33
C GLY A 39 -1.16 10.05 -4.47
N ALA A 40 -0.53 10.32 -3.32
CA ALA A 40 0.71 11.08 -3.21
C ALA A 40 1.91 10.15 -2.97
N LEU A 41 3.13 10.68 -3.12
CA LEU A 41 4.37 10.04 -2.66
C LEU A 41 4.60 10.37 -1.19
N TYR A 42 4.99 9.37 -0.41
CA TYR A 42 5.60 9.60 0.89
C TYR A 42 7.00 10.18 0.70
N ASP A 43 7.36 11.16 1.52
CA ASP A 43 8.71 11.73 1.58
C ASP A 43 9.68 10.85 2.39
N ASP A 44 9.50 9.53 2.31
CA ASP A 44 10.22 8.54 3.12
C ASP A 44 11.29 7.78 2.31
N SER A 45 11.60 8.25 1.09
CA SER A 45 12.63 7.70 0.21
C SER A 45 12.45 6.23 -0.20
N TYR A 46 11.28 5.61 0.09
CA TYR A 46 11.00 4.21 -0.26
C TYR A 46 10.91 3.98 -1.77
N LEU A 47 10.49 5.00 -2.50
CA LEU A 47 10.57 5.10 -3.95
C LEU A 47 11.54 6.23 -4.27
N GLN A 48 12.37 6.05 -5.30
CA GLN A 48 13.14 7.19 -5.81
C GLN A 48 12.20 8.36 -6.09
N PRO A 49 12.60 9.61 -5.78
CA PRO A 49 11.77 10.78 -6.00
C PRO A 49 11.21 10.73 -7.43
N ALA A 50 9.89 10.58 -7.56
CA ALA A 50 9.28 10.54 -8.87
C ALA A 50 9.11 12.00 -9.33
N THR A 51 9.69 12.34 -10.46
CA THR A 51 9.50 13.65 -11.10
C THR A 51 8.27 13.68 -12.02
N ARG A 52 7.61 12.54 -12.18
CA ARG A 52 6.43 12.36 -13.03
C ARG A 52 5.42 11.40 -12.39
N PRO A 53 4.14 11.49 -12.75
CA PRO A 53 3.12 10.56 -12.29
C PRO A 53 3.49 9.10 -12.61
N ILE A 54 3.28 8.21 -11.64
CA ILE A 54 3.44 6.76 -11.79
C ILE A 54 2.06 6.17 -12.01
N SER A 55 1.93 5.28 -13.00
CA SER A 55 0.70 4.53 -13.28
C SER A 55 0.93 3.06 -13.00
N LEU A 56 0.15 2.48 -12.10
CA LEU A 56 0.24 1.09 -11.68
C LEU A 56 -1.04 0.35 -12.07
N PHE A 57 -0.89 -0.79 -12.73
CA PHE A 57 -1.97 -1.69 -13.11
C PHE A 57 -1.88 -2.97 -12.29
N GLY A 58 -2.76 -3.13 -11.30
CA GLY A 58 -2.70 -4.23 -10.31
C GLY A 58 -1.60 -4.08 -9.25
N GLY A 59 -0.83 -3.00 -9.31
CA GLY A 59 0.10 -2.58 -8.25
C GLY A 59 -0.51 -1.48 -7.41
N ASN A 60 -0.13 -1.40 -6.12
CA ASN A 60 -0.56 -0.32 -5.23
C ASN A 60 0.60 0.65 -4.96
N GLY A 61 0.23 1.88 -4.63
CA GLY A 61 1.14 2.96 -4.19
C GLY A 61 1.05 3.28 -2.71
N ALA A 62 0.48 2.36 -1.90
CA ALA A 62 -0.02 2.53 -0.54
C ALA A 62 -1.32 3.37 -0.39
N PHE A 63 -2.31 2.83 0.33
CA PHE A 63 -3.63 3.43 0.55
C PHE A 63 -3.65 4.63 1.48
N GLY A 64 -2.67 4.70 2.39
CA GLY A 64 -2.66 5.63 3.50
C GLY A 64 -2.54 7.11 3.12
N CYS A 65 -2.51 7.44 1.82
CA CYS A 65 -2.62 8.80 1.32
C CYS A 65 -3.16 8.79 -0.12
N CYS A 66 -4.46 8.56 -0.27
CA CYS A 66 -5.08 8.51 -1.59
C CYS A 66 -6.54 8.98 -1.63
N VAL A 67 -7.02 9.25 -2.84
CA VAL A 67 -8.42 9.54 -3.14
C VAL A 67 -8.94 8.52 -4.16
N THR A 68 -10.11 7.97 -3.89
CA THR A 68 -10.79 6.97 -4.73
C THR A 68 -12.29 7.23 -4.81
N ARG A 69 -12.97 6.51 -5.71
CA ARG A 69 -14.43 6.60 -5.83
C ARG A 69 -15.12 5.73 -4.78
N ARG A 70 -16.15 6.28 -4.14
CA ARG A 70 -16.95 5.59 -3.12
C ARG A 70 -17.56 4.28 -3.63
N ASN A 71 -18.09 4.28 -4.84
CA ASN A 71 -18.72 3.10 -5.43
C ASN A 71 -17.72 1.94 -5.61
N HIS A 72 -16.44 2.22 -5.88
CA HIS A 72 -15.41 1.19 -5.99
C HIS A 72 -15.08 0.57 -4.63
N VAL A 73 -14.97 1.40 -3.59
CA VAL A 73 -14.77 0.93 -2.21
C VAL A 73 -15.91 0.02 -1.78
N LEU A 74 -17.16 0.47 -1.95
CA LEU A 74 -18.36 -0.29 -1.58
C LEU A 74 -18.53 -1.59 -2.39
N ALA A 75 -18.05 -1.62 -3.63
CA ALA A 75 -18.09 -2.81 -4.47
C ALA A 75 -16.99 -3.83 -4.14
N CYS A 76 -15.93 -3.45 -3.42
CA CYS A 76 -14.84 -4.33 -3.02
C CYS A 76 -15.06 -4.89 -1.61
N THR A 77 -16.08 -5.74 -1.46
CA THR A 77 -16.50 -6.30 -0.15
C THR A 77 -15.43 -7.13 0.55
N ALA A 78 -14.40 -7.59 -0.18
CA ALA A 78 -13.28 -8.31 0.40
C ALA A 78 -12.41 -7.43 1.33
N LEU A 79 -12.47 -6.10 1.20
CA LEU A 79 -11.77 -5.17 2.09
C LEU A 79 -12.18 -5.36 3.56
N ASP A 80 -13.45 -5.67 3.84
CA ASP A 80 -13.97 -5.81 5.19
C ASP A 80 -13.33 -6.98 5.97
N SER A 81 -12.83 -7.97 5.23
CA SER A 81 -12.19 -9.17 5.79
C SER A 81 -10.70 -8.99 6.09
N LEU A 82 -10.12 -7.83 5.75
CA LEU A 82 -8.70 -7.58 5.84
C LEU A 82 -8.34 -6.60 6.97
N SER A 83 -7.28 -6.95 7.69
CA SER A 83 -6.63 -6.08 8.67
C SER A 83 -5.27 -5.55 8.19
N SER A 84 -4.74 -6.12 7.11
CA SER A 84 -3.50 -5.69 6.47
C SER A 84 -3.48 -6.14 5.01
N GLY A 85 -2.79 -5.39 4.14
CA GLY A 85 -2.62 -5.75 2.73
C GLY A 85 -3.88 -5.58 1.88
N GLU A 86 -4.87 -4.87 2.39
CA GLU A 86 -6.05 -4.37 1.71
C GLU A 86 -5.67 -3.61 0.42
N ASP A 87 -4.54 -2.92 0.44
CA ASP A 87 -4.07 -2.08 -0.66
C ASP A 87 -3.87 -2.84 -1.95
N ALA A 88 -3.15 -3.96 -1.86
CA ALA A 88 -2.89 -4.76 -3.05
C ALA A 88 -4.12 -5.58 -3.47
N LEU A 89 -4.99 -5.97 -2.54
CA LEU A 89 -6.27 -6.59 -2.92
C LEU A 89 -7.11 -5.60 -3.73
N TYR A 90 -7.23 -4.36 -3.26
CA TYR A 90 -7.98 -3.36 -3.98
C TYR A 90 -7.33 -3.01 -5.31
N ALA A 91 -6.00 -2.91 -5.38
CA ALA A 91 -5.31 -2.68 -6.64
C ALA A 91 -5.58 -3.79 -7.66
N GLU A 92 -5.63 -5.05 -7.22
CA GLU A 92 -6.04 -6.19 -8.06
C GLU A 92 -7.51 -6.04 -8.51
N PHE A 93 -8.42 -5.69 -7.60
CA PHE A 93 -9.84 -5.41 -7.92
C PHE A 93 -10.01 -4.27 -8.94
N LEU A 94 -9.23 -3.20 -8.84
CA LEU A 94 -9.27 -2.09 -9.80
C LEU A 94 -8.77 -2.55 -11.18
N ALA A 95 -7.71 -3.35 -11.23
CA ALA A 95 -7.16 -3.88 -12.47
C ALA A 95 -8.17 -4.78 -13.22
N GLU A 96 -8.95 -5.59 -12.49
CA GLU A 96 -10.05 -6.38 -13.07
C GLU A 96 -11.12 -5.50 -13.74
N LYS A 97 -11.26 -4.24 -13.31
CA LYS A 97 -12.15 -3.24 -13.89
C LYS A 97 -11.46 -2.36 -14.94
N ASN A 98 -10.24 -2.72 -15.35
CA ASN A 98 -9.40 -1.95 -16.25
C ASN A 98 -9.08 -0.53 -15.72
N LEU A 99 -9.00 -0.38 -14.39
CA LEU A 99 -8.66 0.86 -13.71
C LEU A 99 -7.25 0.80 -13.15
N ARG A 100 -6.65 1.98 -12.96
CA ARG A 100 -5.27 2.13 -12.52
C ARG A 100 -5.15 2.87 -11.20
N TRP A 101 -4.04 2.61 -10.53
CA TRP A 101 -3.58 3.39 -9.39
C TRP A 101 -2.54 4.40 -9.86
N TYR A 102 -2.84 5.68 -9.70
CA TYR A 102 -1.90 6.76 -10.00
C TYR A 102 -1.24 7.27 -8.72
N ILE A 103 0.07 7.51 -8.79
CA ILE A 103 0.82 8.21 -7.74
C ILE A 103 1.37 9.48 -8.37
N LEU A 104 0.95 10.63 -7.87
CA LEU A 104 1.42 11.93 -8.35
C LEU A 104 2.75 12.29 -7.67
N PRO A 105 3.60 13.10 -8.32
CA PRO A 105 4.86 13.58 -7.76
C PRO A 105 4.63 14.70 -6.72
N ILE A 106 3.79 14.40 -5.73
CA ILE A 106 3.39 15.29 -4.64
C ILE A 106 3.84 14.60 -3.37
N SER A 107 4.61 15.28 -2.54
CA SER A 107 5.09 14.71 -1.28
C SER A 107 4.06 14.88 -0.17
N VAL A 108 4.02 13.90 0.74
CA VAL A 108 3.41 14.01 2.07
C VAL A 108 4.43 13.59 3.13
N THR A 109 4.31 14.13 4.33
CA THR A 109 5.18 13.75 5.45
C THR A 109 4.62 12.50 6.11
N HIS A 110 5.44 11.47 6.29
CA HIS A 110 5.10 10.31 7.11
C HIS A 110 5.77 10.42 8.47
N HIS A 111 4.99 10.56 9.53
CA HIS A 111 5.47 10.60 10.91
C HIS A 111 5.72 9.19 11.43
N HIS A 112 6.79 8.53 10.95
CA HIS A 112 7.16 7.18 11.36
C HIS A 112 7.29 7.00 12.88
N GLU A 113 7.67 8.07 13.59
CA GLU A 113 7.78 8.13 15.04
C GLU A 113 6.45 7.93 15.77
N MET A 114 5.31 8.18 15.11
CA MET A 114 3.98 7.96 15.68
C MET A 114 3.54 6.51 15.57
N ARG A 115 4.29 5.65 14.87
CA ARG A 115 3.97 4.23 14.76
C ARG A 115 4.34 3.50 16.04
N GLY A 116 3.38 2.74 16.59
CA GLY A 116 3.63 1.84 17.71
C GLY A 116 4.43 0.57 17.36
N ILE A 117 4.87 0.42 16.10
CA ILE A 117 5.43 -0.83 15.57
C ILE A 117 6.72 -0.54 14.80
N PRO A 118 7.83 -1.22 15.14
CA PRO A 118 9.09 -1.10 14.39
C PRO A 118 8.93 -1.41 12.90
N ASP A 119 9.54 -0.60 12.02
CA ASP A 119 9.48 -0.79 10.56
C ASP A 119 9.94 -2.18 10.10
N ALA A 120 10.91 -2.79 10.81
CA ALA A 120 11.35 -4.15 10.55
C ALA A 120 10.20 -5.19 10.66
N LEU A 121 9.23 -4.97 11.56
CA LEU A 121 8.10 -5.86 11.77
C LEU A 121 6.99 -5.66 10.74
N ARG A 122 6.85 -4.46 10.17
CA ARG A 122 5.91 -4.18 9.07
C ARG A 122 6.13 -5.12 7.88
N TRP A 123 7.38 -5.51 7.62
CA TRP A 123 7.70 -6.48 6.56
C TRP A 123 7.04 -7.84 6.79
N ARG A 124 6.86 -8.26 8.04
CA ARG A 124 6.15 -9.51 8.35
C ARG A 124 4.70 -9.42 7.92
N TRP A 125 4.06 -8.28 8.15
CA TRP A 125 2.67 -8.07 7.75
C TRP A 125 2.51 -8.11 6.23
N LEU A 126 3.42 -7.47 5.50
CA LEU A 126 3.41 -7.50 4.03
C LEU A 126 3.63 -8.93 3.49
N GLY A 127 4.55 -9.69 4.08
CA GLY A 127 4.76 -11.09 3.73
C GLY A 127 3.53 -11.96 4.05
N ALA A 128 2.92 -11.77 5.21
CA ALA A 128 1.71 -12.47 5.63
C ALA A 128 0.53 -12.17 4.69
N GLY A 129 0.34 -10.91 4.30
CA GLY A 129 -0.69 -10.51 3.36
C GLY A 129 -0.50 -11.10 1.96
N LEU A 130 0.76 -11.18 1.49
CA LEU A 130 1.05 -11.89 0.24
C LEU A 130 0.64 -13.37 0.32
N ARG A 131 0.94 -14.04 1.44
CA ARG A 131 0.58 -15.45 1.66
C ARG A 131 -0.92 -15.64 1.70
N TRP A 132 -1.65 -14.75 2.36
CA TRP A 132 -3.10 -14.81 2.44
C TRP A 132 -3.75 -14.64 1.06
N ARG A 133 -3.32 -13.64 0.29
CA ARG A 133 -3.89 -13.37 -1.05
C ARG A 133 -3.56 -14.45 -2.08
N ARG A 134 -2.32 -14.95 -2.11
CA ARG A 134 -1.84 -15.82 -3.22
C ARG A 134 -1.70 -17.29 -2.85
N GLY A 135 -1.99 -17.64 -1.60
CA GLY A 135 -1.75 -18.95 -1.04
C GLY A 135 -0.26 -19.29 -0.97
N PHE A 136 0.05 -20.53 -0.57
CA PHE A 136 1.43 -21.00 -0.59
C PHE A 136 1.90 -21.27 -2.01
N ARG A 137 3.04 -20.69 -2.37
CA ARG A 137 3.77 -21.03 -3.60
C ARG A 137 5.26 -21.11 -3.32
N ALA A 138 5.87 -22.24 -3.69
CA ALA A 138 7.31 -22.44 -3.56
C ALA A 138 8.12 -21.44 -4.42
N SER A 139 7.58 -21.03 -5.57
CA SER A 139 8.18 -20.01 -6.43
C SER A 139 8.31 -18.65 -5.72
N ILE A 140 7.30 -18.25 -4.93
CA ILE A 140 7.34 -17.03 -4.13
C ILE A 140 8.43 -17.13 -3.05
N CYS A 141 8.56 -18.26 -2.35
CA CYS A 141 9.64 -18.46 -1.39
C CYS A 141 11.02 -18.30 -2.05
N LYS A 142 11.20 -18.92 -3.22
CA LYS A 142 12.45 -18.82 -3.99
C LYS A 142 12.73 -17.38 -4.41
N SER A 143 11.71 -16.62 -4.81
CA SER A 143 11.84 -15.20 -5.14
C SER A 143 12.24 -14.36 -3.92
N ILE A 144 11.60 -14.56 -2.76
CA ILE A 144 11.93 -13.83 -1.52
C ILE A 144 13.37 -14.11 -1.09
N LEU A 145 13.78 -15.38 -1.07
CA LEU A 145 15.15 -15.79 -0.72
C LEU A 145 16.19 -15.32 -1.74
N GLY A 146 15.83 -15.31 -3.03
CA GLY A 146 16.62 -14.73 -4.12
C GLY A 146 16.66 -13.19 -4.11
N GLY A 147 15.96 -12.57 -3.17
CA GLY A 147 16.07 -11.16 -2.86
C GLY A 147 14.97 -10.27 -3.42
N ALA A 148 13.90 -10.84 -3.96
CA ALA A 148 12.72 -10.12 -4.42
C ALA A 148 11.70 -9.97 -3.29
N VAL A 149 11.42 -8.74 -2.89
CA VAL A 149 10.23 -8.43 -2.08
C VAL A 149 9.14 -8.08 -3.08
N ILE A 150 8.09 -8.90 -3.17
CA ILE A 150 7.04 -8.69 -4.17
C ILE A 150 6.35 -7.35 -3.89
N GLY A 151 6.40 -6.45 -4.88
CA GLY A 151 5.87 -5.09 -4.77
C GLY A 151 6.93 -4.00 -4.54
N LEU A 152 8.21 -4.36 -4.28
CA LEU A 152 9.30 -3.39 -4.14
C LEU A 152 10.42 -3.65 -5.12
N LYS A 153 10.85 -2.57 -5.78
CA LYS A 153 12.01 -2.60 -6.66
C LYS A 153 13.26 -2.57 -5.78
N MET A 154 13.84 -3.74 -5.53
CA MET A 154 15.04 -3.89 -4.69
C MET A 154 16.34 -3.38 -5.35
N ASN A 155 16.27 -2.97 -6.62
CA ASN A 155 17.41 -2.45 -7.36
C ASN A 155 17.50 -0.92 -7.17
N GLY A 156 18.67 -0.43 -6.74
CA GLY A 156 18.92 1.00 -6.55
C GLY A 156 18.38 1.57 -5.24
N LEU A 157 18.08 0.72 -4.26
CA LEU A 157 17.81 1.14 -2.89
C LEU A 157 19.12 1.54 -2.20
N ASP A 158 19.15 2.72 -1.59
CA ASP A 158 20.27 3.20 -0.77
C ASP A 158 20.17 2.63 0.65
N ILE A 159 20.32 1.30 0.77
CA ILE A 159 20.26 0.58 2.04
C ILE A 159 21.47 -0.34 2.18
N SER A 160 21.95 -0.54 3.40
CA SER A 160 23.03 -1.45 3.67
C SER A 160 22.63 -2.91 3.41
N TYR A 161 23.61 -3.77 3.14
CA TYR A 161 23.41 -5.21 3.00
C TYR A 161 22.71 -5.82 4.24
N ARG A 162 23.03 -5.32 5.43
CA ARG A 162 22.44 -5.78 6.69
C ARG A 162 20.95 -5.45 6.77
N GLU A 163 20.56 -4.22 6.44
CA GLU A 163 19.16 -3.79 6.43
C GLU A 163 18.35 -4.56 5.41
N ASN A 164 18.93 -4.76 4.22
CA ASN A 164 18.34 -5.58 3.17
C ASN A 164 18.07 -7.02 3.63
N LEU A 165 19.01 -7.63 4.35
CA LEU A 165 18.85 -8.98 4.92
C LEU A 165 17.75 -9.01 6.00
N ILE A 166 17.72 -8.03 6.90
CA ILE A 166 16.70 -7.91 7.95
C ILE A 166 15.31 -7.80 7.32
N LEU A 167 15.16 -6.96 6.30
CA LEU A 167 13.92 -6.78 5.56
C LEU A 167 13.44 -8.12 4.98
N ARG A 168 14.29 -8.79 4.21
CA ARG A 168 13.98 -10.08 3.57
C ARG A 168 13.61 -11.15 4.58
N ALA A 169 14.35 -11.25 5.68
CA ALA A 169 14.08 -12.22 6.73
C ALA A 169 12.71 -11.97 7.37
N ASN A 170 12.38 -10.73 7.70
CA ASN A 170 11.07 -10.40 8.25
C ASN A 170 9.94 -10.64 7.25
N TYR A 171 10.13 -10.27 5.98
CA TYR A 171 9.15 -10.57 4.93
C TYR A 171 8.90 -12.07 4.78
N PHE A 172 9.97 -12.87 4.77
CA PHE A 172 9.88 -14.33 4.70
C PHE A 172 9.18 -14.93 5.93
N ILE A 173 9.52 -14.47 7.15
CA ILE A 173 8.86 -14.89 8.39
C ILE A 173 7.36 -14.63 8.30
N GLY A 174 6.97 -13.42 7.87
CA GLY A 174 5.57 -13.07 7.63
C GLY A 174 4.85 -14.05 6.71
N TYR A 175 5.46 -14.33 5.56
CA TYR A 175 4.91 -15.23 4.55
C TYR A 175 4.78 -16.69 5.02
N MET A 176 5.68 -17.14 5.90
CA MET A 176 5.64 -18.49 6.45
C MET A 176 4.63 -18.64 7.58
N PHE A 177 4.37 -17.58 8.34
CA PHE A 177 3.49 -17.60 9.52
C PHE A 177 2.37 -16.55 9.43
N PRO A 178 1.49 -16.61 8.41
CA PRO A 178 0.50 -15.56 8.16
C PRO A 178 -0.45 -15.34 9.34
N GLY A 179 -0.92 -16.41 9.99
CA GLY A 179 -1.86 -16.31 11.12
C GLY A 179 -1.32 -15.63 12.38
N ARG A 180 0.01 -15.41 12.49
CA ARG A 180 0.60 -14.66 13.63
C ARG A 180 0.71 -13.16 13.38
N TYR A 181 0.62 -12.74 12.13
CA TYR A 181 1.06 -11.41 11.68
C TYR A 181 0.01 -10.71 10.81
N PHE A 182 -0.98 -11.43 10.31
CA PHE A 182 -2.06 -10.88 9.50
C PHE A 182 -3.30 -10.49 10.32
N GLU A 183 -3.44 -11.09 11.50
CA GLU A 183 -4.55 -10.86 12.41
C GLU A 183 -4.04 -10.07 13.61
N ILE A 184 -4.36 -8.77 13.65
CA ILE A 184 -4.57 -8.12 14.94
C ILE A 184 -6.01 -8.44 15.28
N ASP A 185 -6.18 -9.26 16.32
CA ASP A 185 -7.47 -9.70 16.81
C ASP A 185 -8.34 -8.46 17.14
N ARG A 186 -9.30 -8.14 16.26
CA ARG A 186 -10.23 -6.99 16.47
C ARG A 186 -11.21 -7.23 17.61
N SER A 187 -11.13 -8.40 18.27
CA SER A 187 -12.04 -8.81 19.34
C SER A 187 -11.81 -8.06 20.66
N GLU A 188 -10.66 -7.43 20.89
CA GLU A 188 -10.38 -6.72 22.15
C GLU A 188 -10.94 -5.28 22.22
N GLY A 189 -11.56 -4.77 21.15
CA GLY A 189 -12.08 -3.38 21.10
C GLY A 189 -13.60 -3.22 21.19
N ARG A 190 -14.35 -4.31 21.42
CA ARG A 190 -15.81 -4.28 21.59
C ARG A 190 -16.21 -4.96 22.89
N SER A 191 -15.86 -4.34 24.01
CA SER A 191 -16.42 -4.64 25.33
C SER A 191 -16.82 -3.34 26.01
#